data_AF-I4AC49-F1
#
_entry.id   AF-I4AC49-F1
#
_cell.length_a   1.000
_cell.length_b   1.000
_cell.length_c   1.000
_cell.angle_alpha   90.00
_cell.angle_beta   90.00
_cell.angle_gamma   90.00
#
_symmetry.space_group_name_H-M   'P 1'
#
loop_
_entity.id
_entity.type
_entity.pdbx_description
1 polymer ?
#
loop_
_entity_poly.entity_id
_entity_poly.type
_entity_poly.pdbx_seq_one_letter_code
_entity_poly.pdbx_strand_id
1 'polypeptide(L)'
;MDEVLIGEVIKPHGVQGEIKVYPITDNPKRFKKLKEVILVQNQERRCLKVLNAKVHQSEVYLTLEGVNTRDEADVLRGWAVKTDRDQVPPLKEGWYYFELEGMQVYEGEALLGTLTQVIQTGANDVYLVKGDKGEICVPALKTVVKHVDVAGKRMDVELPSGLIDGDEIR
;
A
#
# COMPACT_ATOMS: atom_id res chain seq x y z
N MET A 1 -3.56 4.51 -16.73
CA MET A 1 -3.70 5.03 -15.36
C MET A 1 -3.53 3.85 -14.44
N ASP A 2 -2.44 3.85 -13.68
CA ASP A 2 -2.26 2.87 -12.60
C ASP A 2 -3.11 3.34 -11.41
N GLU A 3 -4.16 2.59 -11.10
CA GLU A 3 -5.03 2.84 -9.95
C GLU A 3 -4.52 2.02 -8.76
N VAL A 4 -4.50 2.63 -7.58
CA VAL A 4 -4.12 1.94 -6.34
C VAL A 4 -5.36 1.75 -5.47
N LEU A 5 -5.57 0.52 -4.97
CA LEU A 5 -6.57 0.24 -3.95
C LEU A 5 -6.13 0.85 -2.62
N ILE A 6 -6.93 1.75 -2.07
CA ILE A 6 -6.60 2.47 -0.83
C ILE A 6 -7.61 2.19 0.30
N GLY A 7 -8.73 1.54 0.00
CA GLY A 7 -9.72 1.20 1.02
C GLY A 7 -10.99 0.56 0.47
N GLU A 8 -11.95 0.33 1.36
CA GLU A 8 -13.28 -0.19 1.05
C GLU A 8 -14.35 0.59 1.82
N VAL A 9 -15.49 0.85 1.18
CA VAL A 9 -16.64 1.48 1.84
C VAL A 9 -17.35 0.47 2.74
N ILE A 10 -17.38 0.74 4.05
CA ILE A 10 -17.96 -0.19 5.04
C ILE A 10 -19.43 0.08 5.29
N LYS A 11 -19.80 1.35 5.45
CA LYS A 11 -21.18 1.77 5.79
C LYS A 11 -21.37 3.27 5.62
N PRO A 12 -22.61 3.75 5.45
CA PRO A 12 -22.93 5.16 5.57
C PRO A 12 -22.75 5.66 7.01
N HIS A 13 -22.37 6.93 7.14
CA HIS A 13 -22.23 7.67 8.39
C HIS A 13 -23.13 8.90 8.39
N GLY A 14 -23.91 9.07 9.46
CA GLY A 14 -24.88 10.16 9.54
C GLY A 14 -25.99 10.08 8.49
N VAL A 15 -26.56 11.25 8.18
CA VAL A 15 -27.69 11.42 7.25
C VAL A 15 -27.33 12.21 5.98
N GLN A 16 -26.16 12.86 5.95
CA GLN A 16 -25.71 13.75 4.87
C GLN A 16 -24.84 13.05 3.82
N GLY A 17 -25.01 11.73 3.64
CA GLY A 17 -24.28 10.98 2.62
C GLY A 17 -22.78 10.75 2.90
N GLU A 18 -22.30 11.00 4.11
CA GLU A 18 -20.91 10.66 4.48
C GLU A 18 -20.73 9.13 4.50
N ILE A 19 -19.60 8.64 4.02
CA ILE A 19 -19.28 7.21 4.00
C ILE A 19 -18.12 6.90 4.94
N LYS A 20 -18.22 5.78 5.66
CA LYS A 20 -17.10 5.22 6.42
C LYS A 20 -16.29 4.30 5.51
N VAL A 21 -14.99 4.55 5.42
CA VAL A 21 -14.04 3.77 4.64
C VAL A 21 -13.09 3.04 5.59
N TYR A 22 -12.85 1.76 5.32
CA TYR A 22 -11.76 1.01 5.91
C TYR A 22 -10.48 1.28 5.10
N PRO A 23 -9.46 1.93 5.68
CA PRO A 23 -8.25 2.25 4.96
C PRO A 23 -7.36 1.00 4.79
N ILE A 24 -6.91 0.76 3.55
CA ILE A 24 -5.86 -0.22 3.23
C ILE A 24 -4.55 0.57 3.09
N THR A 25 -4.14 1.18 4.21
CA THR A 25 -2.88 1.93 4.33
C THR A 25 -2.50 2.04 5.81
N ASP A 26 -1.20 2.01 6.07
CA ASP A 26 -0.57 2.33 7.35
C ASP A 26 -0.76 3.80 7.78
N ASN A 27 -1.07 4.71 6.85
CA ASN A 27 -1.24 6.13 7.12
C ASN A 27 -2.59 6.67 6.60
N PRO A 28 -3.69 6.45 7.35
CA PRO A 28 -5.02 6.94 6.99
C PRO A 28 -5.13 8.46 6.82
N LYS A 29 -4.20 9.25 7.40
CA LYS A 29 -4.20 10.71 7.25
C LYS A 29 -4.01 11.16 5.79
N ARG A 30 -3.51 10.28 4.90
CA ARG A 30 -3.36 10.55 3.46
C ARG A 30 -4.70 10.86 2.78
N PHE A 31 -5.80 10.29 3.25
CA PHE A 31 -7.14 10.55 2.69
C PHE A 31 -7.53 12.04 2.73
N LYS A 32 -6.99 12.81 3.68
CA LYS A 32 -7.23 14.26 3.78
C LYS A 32 -6.68 15.07 2.61
N LYS A 33 -5.79 14.50 1.79
CA LYS A 33 -5.17 15.17 0.64
C LYS A 33 -5.80 14.78 -0.69
N LEU A 34 -6.67 13.78 -0.71
CA LEU A 34 -7.31 13.32 -1.94
C LEU A 34 -8.30 14.36 -2.42
N LYS A 35 -8.28 14.64 -3.72
CA LYS A 35 -9.27 15.51 -4.38
C LYS A 35 -10.35 14.69 -5.08
N GLU A 36 -10.02 13.47 -5.47
CA GLU A 36 -10.91 12.55 -6.15
C GLU A 36 -10.62 11.12 -5.72
N VAL A 37 -11.66 10.29 -5.73
CA VAL A 37 -11.57 8.84 -5.56
C VAL A 37 -12.34 8.15 -6.69
N ILE A 38 -11.87 6.96 -7.03
CA ILE A 38 -12.51 6.07 -7.99
C ILE A 38 -13.15 4.95 -7.17
N LEU A 39 -14.47 4.92 -7.12
CA LEU A 39 -15.21 3.81 -6.53
C LEU A 39 -15.43 2.73 -7.58
N VAL A 40 -15.13 1.48 -7.23
CA VAL A 40 -15.28 0.33 -8.13
C VAL A 40 -16.05 -0.79 -7.45
N GLN A 41 -17.06 -1.32 -8.12
CA GLN A 41 -17.75 -2.54 -7.72
C GLN A 41 -18.14 -3.34 -8.97
N ASN A 42 -17.67 -4.59 -9.08
CA ASN A 42 -17.83 -5.42 -10.27
C ASN A 42 -17.32 -4.70 -11.54
N GLN A 43 -18.20 -4.44 -12.51
CA GLN A 43 -17.88 -3.70 -13.74
C GLN A 43 -18.26 -2.20 -13.66
N GLU A 44 -18.89 -1.77 -12.57
CA GLU A 44 -19.30 -0.39 -12.38
C GLU A 44 -18.16 0.44 -11.77
N ARG A 45 -17.99 1.66 -12.29
CA ARG A 45 -16.99 2.62 -11.81
C ARG A 45 -17.59 4.00 -11.67
N ARG A 46 -17.22 4.71 -10.61
CA ARG A 46 -17.64 6.09 -10.34
C ARG A 46 -16.45 6.91 -9.86
N CYS A 47 -16.05 7.91 -10.65
CA CYS A 47 -15.06 8.91 -10.22
C CYS A 47 -15.80 10.05 -9.52
N LEU A 48 -15.50 10.27 -8.24
CA LEU A 48 -16.21 11.24 -7.40
C LEU A 48 -15.21 12.15 -6.70
N LYS A 49 -15.47 13.46 -6.73
CA LYS A 49 -14.66 14.42 -5.99
C LYS A 49 -14.84 14.25 -4.49
N VAL A 50 -13.75 14.35 -3.75
CA VAL A 50 -13.73 14.36 -2.28
C VAL A 50 -13.96 15.79 -1.81
N LEU A 51 -15.13 16.04 -1.21
CA LEU A 51 -15.48 17.34 -0.64
C LEU A 51 -14.86 17.53 0.75
N ASN A 52 -14.80 16.44 1.52
CA ASN A 52 -14.21 16.44 2.85
C ASN A 52 -13.71 15.04 3.23
N ALA A 53 -12.68 14.99 4.07
CA ALA A 53 -12.14 13.75 4.60
C ALA A 53 -11.76 13.92 6.08
N LYS A 54 -12.39 13.12 6.93
CA LYS A 54 -12.09 13.06 8.37
C LYS A 54 -11.38 11.74 8.68
N VAL A 55 -10.44 11.82 9.61
CA VAL A 55 -9.69 10.66 10.08
C VAL A 55 -9.68 10.72 11.59
N HIS A 56 -10.20 9.67 12.22
CA HIS A 56 -10.25 9.51 13.66
C HIS A 56 -9.68 8.15 14.01
N GLN A 57 -8.53 8.13 14.69
CA GLN A 57 -7.73 6.90 14.91
C GLN A 57 -7.40 6.21 13.56
N SER A 58 -7.89 4.98 13.36
CA SER A 58 -7.76 4.20 12.13
C SER A 58 -9.01 4.26 11.23
N GLU A 59 -9.99 5.09 11.56
CA GLU A 59 -11.23 5.21 10.80
C GLU A 59 -11.18 6.40 9.84
N VAL A 60 -11.64 6.19 8.61
CA VAL A 60 -11.73 7.22 7.56
C VAL A 60 -13.19 7.49 7.25
N TYR A 61 -13.55 8.77 7.11
CA TYR A 61 -14.87 9.22 6.69
C TYR A 61 -14.73 10.17 5.51
N LEU A 62 -15.44 9.91 4.42
CA LEU A 62 -15.40 10.74 3.21
C LEU A 62 -16.78 11.35 2.92
N THR A 63 -16.77 12.62 2.54
CA THR A 63 -17.92 13.29 1.90
C THR A 63 -17.61 13.41 0.42
N LEU A 64 -18.47 12.87 -0.43
CA LEU A 64 -18.27 12.81 -1.88
C LEU A 64 -19.27 13.70 -2.60
N GLU A 65 -18.83 14.34 -3.68
CA GLU A 65 -19.70 15.13 -4.55
C GLU A 65 -20.77 14.22 -5.17
N GLY A 66 -22.05 14.60 -5.02
CA GLY A 66 -23.18 13.83 -5.54
C GLY A 66 -23.70 12.72 -4.62
N VAL A 67 -23.14 12.54 -3.42
CA VAL A 67 -23.65 11.62 -2.39
C VAL A 67 -24.11 12.45 -1.19
N ASN A 68 -25.42 12.75 -1.15
CA ASN A 68 -25.99 13.72 -0.21
C ASN A 68 -26.93 13.08 0.81
N THR A 69 -27.38 11.85 0.56
CA THR A 69 -28.30 11.13 1.45
C THR A 69 -27.69 9.85 2.00
N ARG A 70 -28.22 9.40 3.14
CA ARG A 70 -27.84 8.11 3.73
C ARG A 70 -28.06 6.94 2.77
N ASP A 71 -29.15 6.94 2.02
CA ASP A 71 -29.51 5.85 1.12
C ASP A 71 -28.56 5.79 -0.09
N GLU A 72 -28.21 6.95 -0.65
CA GLU A 72 -27.17 7.04 -1.70
C GLU A 72 -25.82 6.51 -1.20
N ALA A 73 -25.44 6.85 0.02
CA ALA A 73 -24.21 6.36 0.65
C ALA A 73 -24.25 4.86 0.96
N ASP A 74 -25.43 4.31 1.28
CA ASP A 74 -25.57 2.87 1.57
C ASP A 74 -25.42 2.00 0.31
N VAL A 75 -25.84 2.51 -0.86
CA VAL A 75 -25.60 1.85 -2.15
C VAL A 75 -24.10 1.65 -2.44
N LEU A 76 -23.25 2.51 -1.88
CA LEU A 76 -21.81 2.43 -2.05
C LEU A 76 -21.14 1.41 -1.12
N ARG A 77 -21.88 0.73 -0.24
CA ARG A 77 -21.33 -0.29 0.65
C ARG A 77 -20.65 -1.42 -0.14
N GLY A 78 -19.44 -1.79 0.30
CA GLY A 78 -18.62 -2.82 -0.32
C GLY A 78 -17.94 -2.38 -1.62
N TRP A 79 -18.03 -1.10 -2.00
CA TRP A 79 -17.27 -0.58 -3.12
C TRP A 79 -15.81 -0.41 -2.73
N ALA A 80 -14.90 -0.83 -3.62
CA ALA A 80 -13.49 -0.57 -3.51
C ALA A 80 -13.21 0.92 -3.74
N VAL A 81 -12.43 1.52 -2.85
CA VAL A 81 -11.96 2.91 -2.97
C VAL A 81 -10.57 2.88 -3.56
N LYS A 82 -10.41 3.47 -4.74
CA LYS A 82 -9.13 3.62 -5.43
C LYS A 82 -8.80 5.09 -5.66
N THR A 83 -7.55 5.37 -5.99
CA THR A 83 -7.11 6.68 -6.48
C THR A 83 -6.03 6.49 -7.53
N ASP A 84 -5.80 7.50 -8.35
CA ASP A 84 -4.67 7.53 -9.27
C ASP A 84 -3.36 7.48 -8.49
N ARG A 85 -2.42 6.67 -8.95
CA ARG A 85 -1.06 6.59 -8.39
C ARG A 85 -0.40 7.96 -8.22
N ASP A 86 -0.68 8.89 -9.12
CA ASP A 86 -0.13 10.25 -9.11
C ASP A 86 -0.76 11.17 -8.03
N GLN A 87 -1.96 10.83 -7.51
CA GLN A 87 -2.63 11.58 -6.44
C GLN A 87 -2.29 11.06 -5.04
N VAL A 88 -1.73 9.85 -4.95
CA VAL A 88 -1.06 9.42 -3.72
C VAL A 88 0.14 10.35 -3.55
N PRO A 89 0.27 11.09 -2.43
CA PRO A 89 1.47 11.88 -2.19
C PRO A 89 2.66 10.93 -2.33
N PRO A 90 3.68 11.25 -3.14
CA PRO A 90 4.87 10.43 -3.21
C PRO A 90 5.32 10.18 -1.78
N LEU A 91 5.53 8.90 -1.45
CA LEU A 91 6.16 8.52 -0.20
C LEU A 91 7.42 9.39 -0.09
N LYS A 92 7.54 10.15 1.01
CA LYS A 92 8.75 11.00 1.23
C LYS A 92 10.02 10.16 1.09
N GLU A 93 9.91 8.86 1.38
CA GLU A 93 10.73 7.72 0.96
C GLU A 93 9.87 6.44 1.06
N GLY A 94 10.03 5.47 0.14
CA GLY A 94 9.48 4.10 0.26
C GLY A 94 8.49 3.67 -0.82
N TRP A 95 8.00 2.43 -0.72
CA TRP A 95 7.06 1.75 -1.64
C TRP A 95 5.94 1.07 -0.86
N TYR A 96 4.83 0.72 -1.51
CA TYR A 96 3.83 -0.13 -0.89
C TYR A 96 4.26 -1.60 -0.94
N TYR A 97 3.97 -2.39 0.10
CA TYR A 97 4.43 -3.78 0.18
C TYR A 97 3.96 -4.66 -0.99
N PHE A 98 2.72 -4.46 -1.46
CA PHE A 98 2.19 -5.19 -2.62
C PHE A 98 2.90 -4.85 -3.93
N GLU A 99 3.63 -3.73 -3.99
CA GLU A 99 4.45 -3.35 -5.15
C GLU A 99 5.82 -4.01 -5.14
N LEU A 100 6.24 -4.49 -3.96
CA LEU A 100 7.55 -5.10 -3.74
C LEU A 100 7.52 -6.62 -3.94
N GLU A 101 6.37 -7.25 -3.74
CA GLU A 101 6.23 -8.69 -3.92
C GLU A 101 6.52 -9.10 -5.38
N GLY A 102 7.34 -10.14 -5.52
CA GLY A 102 7.78 -10.65 -6.82
C GLY A 102 8.92 -9.85 -7.46
N MET A 103 9.52 -8.89 -6.75
CA MET A 103 10.73 -8.20 -7.21
C MET A 103 11.97 -9.09 -7.11
N GLN A 104 12.88 -8.96 -8.09
CA GLN A 104 14.19 -9.58 -8.06
C GLN A 104 15.14 -8.73 -7.21
N VAL A 105 15.78 -9.35 -6.22
CA VAL A 105 16.68 -8.68 -5.26
C VAL A 105 18.13 -9.02 -5.62
N TYR A 106 18.95 -7.98 -5.79
CA TYR A 106 20.34 -8.08 -6.22
C TYR A 106 21.30 -7.46 -5.21
N GLU A 107 22.48 -8.04 -5.08
CA GLU A 107 23.66 -7.41 -4.47
C GLU A 107 24.72 -7.22 -5.56
N GLY A 108 24.90 -5.98 -6.02
CA GLY A 108 25.67 -5.70 -7.23
C GLY A 108 25.06 -6.38 -8.47
N GLU A 109 25.82 -7.30 -9.08
CA GLU A 109 25.34 -8.11 -10.21
C GLU A 109 24.76 -9.48 -9.79
N ALA A 110 24.93 -9.87 -8.52
CA ALA A 110 24.48 -11.16 -8.03
C ALA A 110 22.98 -11.13 -7.68
N LEU A 111 22.21 -12.04 -8.27
CA LEU A 111 20.81 -12.24 -7.88
C LEU A 111 20.75 -13.02 -6.56
N LEU A 112 20.19 -12.39 -5.54
CA LEU A 112 19.93 -13.04 -4.25
C LEU A 112 18.65 -13.88 -4.27
N GLY A 113 17.65 -13.43 -5.02
CA GLY A 113 16.39 -14.16 -5.17
C GLY A 113 15.20 -13.26 -5.46
N THR A 114 14.01 -13.75 -5.14
CA THR A 114 12.74 -13.01 -5.32
C THR A 114 12.15 -12.64 -3.97
N LEU A 115 11.74 -11.39 -3.80
CA LEU A 115 11.02 -10.94 -2.61
C LEU A 115 9.64 -11.61 -2.59
N THR A 116 9.41 -12.46 -1.59
CA THR A 116 8.16 -13.21 -1.43
C THR A 116 7.24 -12.62 -0.37
N GLN A 117 7.79 -11.92 0.62
CA GLN A 117 7.03 -11.40 1.74
C GLN A 117 7.72 -10.21 2.39
N VAL A 118 6.93 -9.33 2.98
CA VAL A 118 7.40 -8.30 3.92
C VAL A 118 6.90 -8.65 5.33
N ILE A 119 7.83 -8.82 6.27
CA ILE A 119 7.57 -9.11 7.68
C ILE A 119 7.70 -7.81 8.49
N GLN A 120 6.62 -7.42 9.17
CA GLN A 120 6.62 -6.27 10.06
C GLN A 120 7.05 -6.71 11.47
N THR A 121 8.20 -6.22 11.94
CA THR A 121 8.74 -6.58 13.28
C THR A 121 8.45 -5.53 14.36
N GLY A 122 7.75 -4.45 14.02
CA GLY A 122 7.44 -3.34 14.92
C GLY A 122 8.57 -2.31 15.08
N ALA A 123 9.82 -2.67 14.79
CA ALA A 123 10.96 -1.75 14.74
C ALA A 123 11.38 -1.42 13.30
N ASN A 124 11.79 -2.43 12.53
CA ASN A 124 12.11 -2.30 11.11
C ASN A 124 11.50 -3.47 10.33
N ASP A 125 10.99 -3.21 9.13
CA ASP A 125 10.49 -4.29 8.28
C ASP A 125 11.63 -5.18 7.80
N VAL A 126 11.30 -6.44 7.50
CA VAL A 126 12.22 -7.43 6.97
C VAL A 126 11.63 -7.99 5.68
N TYR A 127 12.39 -7.94 4.60
CA TYR A 127 12.03 -8.58 3.33
C TYR A 127 12.50 -10.02 3.36
N LEU A 128 11.56 -10.95 3.13
CA LEU A 128 11.87 -12.35 2.91
C LEU A 128 12.17 -12.54 1.43
N VAL A 129 13.39 -12.94 1.13
CA VAL A 129 13.89 -13.13 -0.24
C VAL A 129 14.17 -14.60 -0.44
N LYS A 130 13.43 -15.24 -1.35
CA LYS A 130 13.64 -16.64 -1.69
C LYS A 130 14.68 -16.75 -2.80
N GLY A 131 15.87 -17.23 -2.44
CA GLY A 131 16.95 -17.55 -3.36
C GLY A 131 17.11 -19.05 -3.58
N ASP A 132 18.04 -19.42 -4.44
CA ASP A 132 18.31 -20.83 -4.77
C ASP A 132 18.87 -21.63 -3.59
N LYS A 133 19.52 -20.94 -2.64
CA LYS A 133 20.14 -21.54 -1.44
C LYS A 133 19.23 -21.52 -0.21
N GLY A 134 18.01 -20.99 -0.33
CA GLY A 134 17.07 -20.85 0.78
C GLY A 134 16.50 -19.44 0.90
N GLU A 135 15.84 -19.19 2.02
CA GLU A 135 15.26 -17.88 2.32
C GLU A 135 16.28 -16.99 3.03
N ILE A 136 16.31 -15.72 2.63
CA ILE A 136 17.21 -14.70 3.15
C ILE A 136 16.35 -13.59 3.75
N CYS A 137 16.66 -13.20 4.98
CA CYS A 137 16.02 -12.07 5.64
C CYS A 137 16.83 -10.80 5.36
N VAL A 138 16.27 -9.89 4.57
CA VAL A 138 16.89 -8.61 4.22
C VAL A 138 16.24 -7.48 5.02
N PRO A 139 16.97 -6.81 5.93
CA PRO A 139 16.41 -5.67 6.68
C PRO A 139 16.03 -4.53 5.73
N ALA A 140 14.82 -3.99 5.87
CA ALA A 140 14.33 -2.86 5.08
C ALA A 140 14.90 -1.52 5.60
N LEU A 141 16.21 -1.44 5.74
CA LEU A 141 16.95 -0.27 6.21
C LEU A 141 17.47 0.52 5.01
N LYS A 142 17.50 1.86 5.09
CA LYS A 142 18.11 2.72 4.06
C LYS A 142 19.59 2.43 3.81
N THR A 143 20.28 1.90 4.82
CA THR A 143 21.68 1.50 4.71
C THR A 143 21.86 0.20 3.93
N VAL A 144 20.80 -0.62 3.83
CA VAL A 144 20.79 -1.92 3.18
C VAL A 144 20.15 -1.82 1.79
N VAL A 145 18.94 -1.27 1.69
CA VAL A 145 18.22 -1.11 0.43
C VAL A 145 18.69 0.16 -0.26
N LYS A 146 19.46 0.01 -1.35
CA LYS A 146 20.11 1.14 -2.04
C LYS A 146 19.24 1.72 -3.13
N HIS A 147 18.53 0.87 -3.84
CA HIS A 147 17.73 1.26 -4.99
C HIS A 147 16.58 0.28 -5.22
N VAL A 148 15.45 0.80 -5.69
CA VAL A 148 14.30 -0.01 -6.10
C VAL A 148 13.67 0.62 -7.31
N ASP A 149 13.62 -0.18 -8.36
CA ASP A 149 12.87 0.05 -9.56
C ASP A 149 11.63 -0.86 -9.56
N VAL A 150 10.50 -0.29 -9.13
CA VAL A 150 9.21 -0.99 -9.10
C VAL A 150 8.75 -1.36 -10.51
N ALA A 151 9.01 -0.52 -11.52
CA ALA A 151 8.59 -0.76 -12.90
C ALA A 151 9.41 -1.90 -13.53
N GLY A 152 10.71 -1.91 -13.29
CA GLY A 152 11.64 -2.97 -13.71
C GLY A 152 11.63 -4.21 -12.82
N LYS A 153 10.86 -4.24 -11.73
CA LYS A 153 10.84 -5.28 -10.69
C LYS A 153 12.23 -5.64 -10.16
N ARG A 154 13.07 -4.63 -9.92
CA ARG A 154 14.44 -4.80 -9.43
C ARG A 154 14.68 -4.04 -8.13
N MET A 155 15.25 -4.71 -7.14
CA MET A 155 15.69 -4.13 -5.87
C MET A 155 17.20 -4.39 -5.71
N ASP A 156 17.99 -3.34 -5.49
CA ASP A 156 19.42 -3.43 -5.23
C ASP A 156 19.70 -3.20 -3.74
N VAL A 157 20.42 -4.13 -3.13
CA VAL A 157 20.78 -4.13 -1.71
C VAL A 157 22.29 -4.26 -1.52
N GLU A 158 22.75 -3.85 -0.35
CA GLU A 158 24.10 -4.09 0.16
C GLU A 158 23.95 -4.65 1.57
N LEU A 159 24.18 -5.95 1.72
CA LEU A 159 24.04 -6.61 3.01
C LEU A 159 25.31 -6.36 3.85
N PRO A 160 25.19 -6.10 5.16
CA PRO A 160 26.37 -6.06 6.02
C PRO A 160 27.03 -7.44 6.05
N SER A 161 28.37 -7.45 6.05
CA SER A 161 29.17 -8.67 6.13
C SER A 161 28.74 -9.54 7.32
N GLY A 162 28.40 -10.80 7.07
CA GLY A 162 27.97 -11.76 8.09
C GLY A 162 26.46 -12.01 8.15
N LEU A 163 25.63 -11.34 7.34
CA LEU A 163 24.17 -11.57 7.31
C LEU A 163 23.76 -12.84 6.53
N ILE A 164 24.64 -13.32 5.66
CA ILE A 164 24.44 -14.48 4.77
C ILE A 164 25.25 -15.70 5.21
N ASP A 165 26.02 -15.58 6.30
CA ASP A 165 26.74 -16.70 6.87
C ASP A 165 25.72 -17.59 7.58
N GLY A 166 25.55 -18.79 7.02
CA GLY A 166 24.44 -19.66 7.30
C GLY A 166 24.32 -20.04 8.77
N ASP A 167 23.12 -19.88 9.30
CA ASP A 167 22.64 -20.73 10.38
C ASP A 167 21.60 -21.68 9.80
N GLU A 168 22.00 -22.95 9.69
CA GLU A 168 21.08 -24.07 9.68
C GLU A 168 20.16 -23.95 10.91
N ILE A 169 18.93 -23.50 10.71
CA ILE A 169 17.90 -23.69 11.72
C ILE A 169 17.42 -25.15 11.58
N ARG A 170 17.98 -26.00 12.43
CA ARG A 170 17.48 -27.36 12.71
C ARG A 170 16.06 -27.36 13.26
#